data_AF-A0A955EB53-F1
#
_entry.id   AF-A0A955EB53-F1
#
_cell.length_a   1.000
_cell.length_b   1.000
_cell.length_c   1.000
_cell.angle_alpha   90.00
_cell.angle_beta   90.00
_cell.angle_gamma   90.00
#
_symmetry.space_group_name_H-M   'P 1'
#
loop_
_entity.id
_entity.type
_entity.pdbx_description
1 polymer ?
#
loop_
_entity_poly.entity_id
_entity_poly.type
_entity_poly.pdbx_seq_one_letter_code
_entity_poly.pdbx_strand_id
1 'polypeptide(L)'
;MLRNLTLKQKLLILGLFIASILAYLLGKSSVSQRFASDPQEDIVKRAEERDLTRDSFNYDVSGVFIPVDSGDMKDATLERLKLQPHLPLTHLGFQTSVGKVTDIGVYVSDEDAESLVRLEIYGVDYLYEYTKGNINSFSDVQAFAESFAEAKRMIAETGVDPNKLYYVFG
;
A
#
# COMPACT_ATOMS: atom_id res chain seq x y z
N MET A 1 -4.22 43.70 38.75
CA MET A 1 -5.32 44.68 38.93
C MET A 1 -6.68 43.98 39.20
N LEU A 2 -6.73 42.91 40.03
CA LEU A 2 -7.94 42.07 40.23
C LEU A 2 -8.37 41.95 41.70
N ARG A 3 -7.72 42.67 42.64
CA ARG A 3 -7.92 42.46 44.08
C ARG A 3 -9.23 43.02 44.66
N ASN A 4 -9.92 43.94 43.95
CA ASN A 4 -11.14 44.59 44.44
C ASN A 4 -12.42 44.18 43.69
N LEU A 5 -12.46 42.96 43.16
CA LEU A 5 -13.68 42.43 42.52
C LEU A 5 -14.57 41.73 43.55
N THR A 6 -15.86 42.05 43.50
CA THR A 6 -16.90 41.39 44.30
C THR A 6 -17.03 39.92 43.91
N LEU A 7 -17.52 39.08 44.83
CA LEU A 7 -17.67 37.64 44.61
C LEU A 7 -18.51 37.34 43.34
N LYS A 8 -19.55 38.14 43.09
CA LYS A 8 -20.39 38.04 41.88
C LYS A 8 -19.60 38.30 40.60
N GLN A 9 -18.70 39.29 40.59
CA GLN A 9 -17.86 39.58 39.43
C GLN A 9 -16.82 38.49 39.18
N LYS A 10 -16.26 37.88 40.23
CA LYS A 10 -15.32 36.76 40.11
C LYS A 10 -15.99 35.52 39.51
N LEU A 11 -17.22 35.21 39.95
CA LEU A 11 -18.02 34.12 39.39
C LEU A 11 -18.37 34.35 37.90
N LEU A 12 -18.67 35.61 37.54
CA LEU A 12 -18.99 35.96 36.16
C LEU A 12 -17.78 35.84 35.23
N ILE A 13 -16.59 36.22 35.69
CA ILE A 13 -15.33 36.05 34.95
C ILE A 13 -14.98 34.56 34.80
N LEU A 14 -15.15 33.76 35.85
CA LEU A 14 -14.91 32.31 35.79
C LEU A 14 -15.88 31.62 34.81
N GLY A 15 -17.16 32.02 34.82
CA GLY A 15 -18.16 31.52 33.87
C GLY A 15 -17.81 31.84 32.41
N LEU A 16 -17.35 33.06 32.13
CA LEU A 16 -16.88 33.45 30.80
C LEU A 16 -15.64 32.67 30.36
N PHE A 17 -14.72 32.37 31.29
CA PHE A 17 -13.52 31.59 30.99
C PHE A 17 -13.85 30.13 30.67
N ILE A 18 -14.76 29.51 31.43
CA ILE A 18 -15.24 28.15 31.17
C ILE A 18 -16.00 28.09 29.84
N ALA A 19 -16.87 29.07 29.56
CA ALA A 19 -17.58 29.14 28.28
C ALA A 19 -16.63 29.30 27.08
N SER A 20 -15.54 30.06 27.23
CA SER A 20 -14.50 30.21 26.21
C SER A 20 -13.73 28.91 25.96
N ILE A 21 -13.35 28.19 27.03
CA ILE A 21 -12.73 26.85 26.92
C ILE A 21 -13.69 25.86 26.26
N LEU A 22 -14.97 25.87 26.64
CA LEU A 22 -15.99 25.01 26.04
C LEU A 22 -16.20 25.33 24.56
N ALA A 23 -16.25 26.61 24.18
CA ALA A 23 -16.35 27.05 22.79
C ALA A 23 -15.10 26.68 21.97
N TYR A 24 -13.90 26.74 22.57
CA TYR A 24 -12.66 26.29 21.93
C TYR A 24 -12.63 24.77 21.72
N LEU A 25 -13.12 24.00 22.69
CA LEU A 25 -13.21 22.54 22.59
C LEU A 25 -14.29 22.08 21.61
N LEU A 26 -15.45 22.74 21.60
CA LEU A 26 -16.57 22.45 20.68
C LEU A 26 -16.30 22.98 19.26
N GLY A 27 -15.48 24.02 19.10
CA GLY A 27 -15.03 24.55 17.80
C GLY A 27 -14.03 23.65 17.06
N LYS A 28 -13.51 22.58 17.69
CA LYS A 28 -12.70 21.56 17.00
C LYS A 28 -13.53 20.53 16.23
N SER A 29 -14.84 20.50 16.44
CA SER A 29 -15.75 19.64 15.70
C SER A 29 -16.74 20.51 14.92
N SER A 30 -16.64 20.47 13.60
CA SER A 30 -17.60 20.96 12.59
C SER A 30 -17.19 22.22 11.80
N VAL A 31 -16.91 21.96 10.52
CA VAL A 31 -17.34 22.68 9.31
C VAL A 31 -16.23 23.26 8.43
N SER A 32 -16.17 22.65 7.25
CA SER A 32 -15.50 23.06 6.02
C SER A 32 -16.03 24.40 5.47
N GLN A 33 -15.16 25.31 5.03
CA GLN A 33 -15.35 26.13 3.81
C GLN A 33 -14.09 26.95 3.41
N ARG A 34 -13.49 26.52 2.29
CA ARG A 34 -13.03 27.27 1.10
C ARG A 34 -12.19 28.57 1.19
N PHE A 35 -11.09 28.51 0.40
CA PHE A 35 -10.27 29.55 -0.26
C PHE A 35 -9.25 30.37 0.57
N ALA A 36 -7.96 30.02 0.50
CA ALA A 36 -6.99 30.59 -0.46
C ALA A 36 -5.60 29.93 -0.22
N SER A 37 -4.95 29.59 -1.34
CA SER A 37 -3.75 28.76 -1.53
C SER A 37 -2.49 29.12 -0.74
N ASP A 38 -1.93 28.12 -0.03
CA ASP A 38 -0.49 27.94 0.16
C ASP A 38 -0.05 26.67 -0.61
N PRO A 39 0.83 26.75 -1.63
CA PRO A 39 1.11 25.63 -2.55
C PRO A 39 1.84 24.43 -1.93
N GLN A 40 2.36 24.54 -0.70
CA GLN A 40 3.18 23.47 -0.11
C GLN A 40 2.42 22.53 0.84
N GLU A 41 1.29 22.96 1.42
CA GLU A 41 0.54 22.11 2.36
C GLU A 41 -0.42 21.12 1.64
N ASP A 42 -0.86 21.47 0.42
CA ASP A 42 -1.73 20.63 -0.43
C ASP A 42 -0.95 19.44 -1.05
N ILE A 43 0.39 19.50 -1.06
CA ILE A 43 1.26 18.40 -1.51
C ILE A 43 1.37 17.34 -0.42
N VAL A 44 1.47 17.76 0.85
CA VAL A 44 1.66 16.86 2.00
C VAL A 44 0.34 16.18 2.39
N LYS A 45 -0.79 16.90 2.40
CA LYS A 45 -2.10 16.26 2.64
C LYS A 45 -2.56 15.37 1.49
N ARG A 46 -2.23 15.68 0.24
CA ARG A 46 -2.41 14.72 -0.87
C ARG A 46 -1.45 13.55 -0.80
N ALA A 47 -0.32 13.64 -0.10
CA ALA A 47 0.57 12.50 0.08
C ALA A 47 0.00 11.52 1.10
N GLU A 48 -0.60 12.01 2.20
CA GLU A 48 -1.17 11.14 3.24
C GLU A 48 -2.54 10.54 2.88
N GLU A 49 -3.40 11.22 2.11
CA GLU A 49 -4.66 10.61 1.61
C GLU A 49 -4.47 9.71 0.37
N ARG A 50 -3.26 9.70 -0.23
CA ARG A 50 -2.92 8.76 -1.31
C ARG A 50 -2.34 7.43 -0.81
N ASP A 51 -2.20 7.26 0.50
CA ASP A 51 -1.54 6.09 1.10
C ASP A 51 -2.48 4.90 1.38
N LEU A 52 -3.75 4.97 0.96
CA LEU A 52 -4.69 3.84 1.07
C LEU A 52 -5.34 3.43 -0.26
N THR A 53 -5.01 4.09 -1.37
CA THR A 53 -5.50 3.71 -2.71
C THR A 53 -4.39 3.70 -3.77
N ARG A 54 -3.12 3.65 -3.34
CA ARG A 54 -1.97 3.74 -4.24
C ARG A 54 -0.86 2.75 -3.89
N ASP A 55 -1.25 1.52 -3.58
CA ASP A 55 -0.56 0.36 -4.19
C ASP A 55 -0.86 0.40 -5.70
N SER A 56 -0.45 1.47 -6.38
CA SER A 56 -0.37 1.47 -7.82
C SER A 56 0.85 0.63 -8.14
N PHE A 57 0.64 -0.68 -8.19
CA PHE A 57 1.52 -1.60 -8.89
C PHE A 57 1.85 -0.93 -10.23
N ASN A 58 3.08 -0.44 -10.37
CA ASN A 58 3.55 0.16 -11.60
C ASN A 58 3.88 -1.01 -12.53
N TYR A 59 2.84 -1.61 -13.10
CA TYR A 59 3.00 -2.62 -14.14
C TYR A 59 3.53 -1.90 -15.37
N ASP A 60 4.80 -2.09 -15.69
CA ASP A 60 5.21 -1.87 -17.06
C ASP A 60 4.51 -2.92 -17.94
N VAL A 61 4.05 -2.50 -19.11
CA VAL A 61 3.28 -3.31 -20.07
C VAL A 61 4.11 -4.51 -20.60
N SER A 62 5.37 -4.61 -20.17
CA SER A 62 6.34 -5.68 -20.38
C SER A 62 6.23 -6.85 -19.39
N GLY A 63 5.36 -6.79 -18.38
CA GLY A 63 5.17 -7.88 -17.40
C GLY A 63 6.22 -7.91 -16.29
N VAL A 64 7.00 -6.83 -16.12
CA VAL A 64 8.01 -6.70 -15.06
C VAL A 64 7.48 -5.81 -13.94
N PHE A 65 7.53 -6.30 -12.70
CA PHE A 65 7.27 -5.51 -11.50
C PHE A 65 8.56 -5.12 -10.81
N ILE A 66 8.71 -3.80 -10.65
CA ILE A 66 9.80 -3.16 -9.94
C ILE A 66 9.18 -2.50 -8.70
N PRO A 67 9.55 -2.92 -7.47
CA PRO A 67 9.08 -2.26 -6.26
C PRO A 67 9.43 -0.76 -6.29
N VAL A 68 8.50 0.08 -5.83
CA VAL A 68 8.64 1.54 -5.89
C VAL A 68 9.80 2.05 -5.02
N ASP A 69 10.16 1.30 -3.98
CA ASP A 69 11.23 1.61 -3.02
C ASP A 69 12.43 0.66 -3.11
N SER A 70 12.62 -0.04 -4.25
CA SER A 70 13.82 -0.84 -4.46
C SER A 70 15.03 0.06 -4.63
N GLY A 71 15.62 0.45 -3.50
CA GLY A 71 16.97 0.99 -3.47
C GLY A 71 17.90 0.01 -4.18
N ASP A 72 18.59 0.52 -5.21
CA ASP A 72 19.72 -0.08 -5.94
C ASP A 72 19.54 -1.53 -6.47
N MET A 73 19.79 -1.75 -7.76
CA MET A 73 19.72 -3.07 -8.41
C MET A 73 20.60 -4.13 -7.72
N LYS A 74 21.63 -3.69 -6.98
CA LYS A 74 22.49 -4.52 -6.14
C LYS A 74 21.73 -5.19 -4.99
N ASP A 75 20.80 -4.49 -4.34
CA ASP A 75 20.03 -5.05 -3.23
C ASP A 75 19.11 -6.16 -3.73
N ALA A 76 18.48 -5.96 -4.91
CA ALA A 76 17.67 -6.99 -5.56
C ALA A 76 18.49 -8.25 -5.91
N THR A 77 19.70 -8.08 -6.45
CA THR A 77 20.60 -9.21 -6.72
C THR A 77 21.01 -9.93 -5.44
N LEU A 78 21.29 -9.21 -4.35
CA LEU A 78 21.64 -9.82 -3.07
C LEU A 78 20.47 -10.61 -2.47
N GLU A 79 19.26 -10.07 -2.51
CA GLU A 79 18.08 -10.79 -2.03
C GLU A 79 17.75 -12.01 -2.92
N ARG A 80 17.90 -11.91 -4.25
CA ARG A 80 17.74 -13.05 -5.16
C ARG A 80 18.73 -14.17 -4.83
N LEU A 81 19.99 -13.83 -4.57
CA LEU A 81 21.02 -14.81 -4.19
C LEU A 81 20.69 -15.53 -2.87
N LYS A 82 20.07 -14.83 -1.90
CA LYS A 82 19.58 -15.47 -0.67
C LYS A 82 18.41 -16.40 -0.93
N LEU A 83 17.53 -16.07 -1.88
CA LEU A 83 16.37 -16.89 -2.23
C LEU A 83 16.75 -18.15 -3.01
N GLN A 84 17.78 -18.07 -3.87
CA GLN A 84 18.15 -19.13 -4.82
C GLN A 84 18.25 -20.56 -4.24
N PRO A 85 18.82 -20.80 -3.04
CA PRO A 85 18.87 -22.13 -2.44
C PRO A 85 17.50 -22.73 -2.06
N HIS A 86 16.45 -21.92 -2.02
CA HIS A 86 15.09 -22.31 -1.64
C HIS A 86 14.17 -22.50 -2.85
N LEU A 87 14.63 -22.18 -4.05
CA LEU A 87 13.83 -22.29 -5.27
C LEU A 87 13.85 -23.72 -5.85
N PRO A 88 12.78 -24.14 -6.57
CA PRO A 88 11.54 -23.40 -6.80
C PRO A 88 10.60 -23.43 -5.59
N LEU A 89 9.80 -22.38 -5.42
CA LEU A 89 8.68 -22.37 -4.48
C LEU A 89 7.38 -22.58 -5.26
N THR A 90 6.52 -23.48 -4.75
CA THR A 90 5.26 -23.81 -5.42
C THR A 90 4.12 -23.93 -4.41
N HIS A 91 2.97 -23.33 -4.73
CA HIS A 91 1.71 -23.54 -4.02
C HIS A 91 0.64 -23.91 -5.04
N LEU A 92 0.25 -25.19 -5.03
CA LEU A 92 -0.79 -25.70 -5.93
C LEU A 92 -2.15 -25.62 -5.26
N GLY A 93 -3.17 -25.19 -6.00
CA GLY A 93 -4.55 -25.16 -5.54
C GLY A 93 -4.84 -24.07 -4.50
N PHE A 94 -4.16 -22.92 -4.56
CA PHE A 94 -4.43 -21.79 -3.67
C PHE A 94 -5.83 -21.25 -3.92
N GLN A 95 -6.68 -21.31 -2.89
CA GLN A 95 -8.07 -20.85 -2.97
C GLN A 95 -8.17 -19.37 -2.60
N THR A 96 -8.52 -18.55 -3.58
CA THR A 96 -8.74 -17.10 -3.40
C THR A 96 -10.13 -16.81 -2.82
N SER A 97 -10.28 -15.62 -2.22
CA SER A 97 -11.53 -15.16 -1.59
C SER A 97 -12.69 -15.01 -2.58
N VAL A 98 -12.38 -14.82 -3.86
CA VAL A 98 -13.35 -14.73 -4.96
C VAL A 98 -13.72 -16.08 -5.57
N GLY A 99 -13.31 -17.18 -4.93
CA GLY A 99 -13.68 -18.53 -5.33
C GLY A 99 -12.87 -19.10 -6.49
N LYS A 100 -11.82 -18.41 -6.94
CA LYS A 100 -10.88 -18.93 -7.95
C LYS A 100 -9.76 -19.74 -7.30
N VAL A 101 -9.33 -20.78 -7.99
CA VAL A 101 -8.20 -21.62 -7.61
C VAL A 101 -7.02 -21.24 -8.50
N THR A 102 -5.87 -20.95 -7.90
CA THR A 102 -4.65 -20.59 -8.62
C THR A 102 -3.50 -21.51 -8.25
N ASP A 103 -2.57 -21.68 -9.18
CA ASP A 103 -1.28 -22.32 -8.92
C ASP A 103 -0.20 -21.24 -8.97
N ILE A 104 0.67 -21.22 -7.96
CA ILE A 104 1.71 -20.22 -7.78
C ILE A 104 3.07 -20.88 -7.94
N GLY A 105 3.92 -20.31 -8.78
CA GLY A 105 5.31 -20.72 -8.98
C GLY A 105 6.28 -19.55 -8.82
N VAL A 106 7.36 -19.75 -8.07
CA VAL A 106 8.47 -18.80 -7.95
C VAL A 106 9.77 -19.52 -8.31
N TYR A 107 10.51 -19.01 -9.29
CA TYR A 107 11.75 -19.62 -9.76
C TYR A 107 12.68 -18.60 -10.43
N VAL A 108 13.86 -19.05 -10.84
CA VAL A 108 14.84 -18.25 -11.60
C VAL A 108 15.14 -18.95 -12.92
N SER A 109 15.37 -18.18 -13.98
CA SER A 109 15.90 -18.68 -15.26
C SER A 109 17.34 -18.21 -15.44
N ASP A 110 18.18 -19.05 -16.03
CA ASP A 110 19.55 -18.69 -16.41
C ASP A 110 19.59 -17.64 -17.55
N GLU A 111 18.46 -17.42 -18.23
CA GLU A 111 18.31 -16.42 -19.29
C GLU A 111 17.91 -15.03 -18.76
N ASP A 112 17.50 -14.93 -17.49
CA ASP A 112 17.08 -13.67 -16.89
C ASP A 112 18.28 -12.91 -16.30
N ALA A 113 18.12 -11.60 -16.12
CA ALA A 113 19.10 -10.81 -15.37
C ALA A 113 19.20 -11.29 -13.91
N GLU A 114 20.40 -11.20 -13.32
CA GLU A 114 20.69 -11.67 -11.95
C GLU A 114 19.92 -10.95 -10.84
N SER A 115 19.12 -9.93 -11.13
CA SER A 115 18.24 -9.25 -10.19
C SER A 115 16.79 -9.75 -10.24
N LEU A 116 16.45 -10.57 -11.24
CA LEU A 116 15.07 -10.97 -11.54
C LEU A 116 14.72 -12.33 -10.91
N VAL A 117 13.45 -12.44 -10.52
CA VAL A 117 12.78 -13.66 -10.10
C VAL A 117 11.52 -13.80 -10.95
N ARG A 118 11.25 -15.00 -11.47
CA ARG A 118 9.99 -15.28 -12.15
C ARG A 118 8.93 -15.68 -11.16
N LEU A 119 7.75 -15.07 -11.30
CA LEU A 119 6.57 -15.38 -10.54
C LEU A 119 5.43 -15.67 -11.50
N GLU A 120 4.98 -16.91 -11.52
CA GLU A 120 3.88 -17.37 -12.35
C GLU A 120 2.64 -17.61 -11.49
N ILE A 121 1.51 -17.09 -11.93
CA ILE A 121 0.20 -17.32 -11.31
C ILE A 121 -0.74 -17.84 -12.38
N TYR A 122 -1.06 -19.13 -12.32
CA TYR A 122 -1.99 -19.78 -13.22
C TYR A 122 -3.42 -19.73 -12.67
N GLY A 123 -4.41 -19.84 -13.56
CA GLY A 123 -5.83 -19.91 -13.19
C GLY A 123 -6.55 -18.55 -13.14
N VAL A 124 -5.88 -17.47 -13.53
CA VAL A 124 -6.44 -16.12 -13.64
C VAL A 124 -6.07 -15.50 -14.99
N ASP A 125 -6.93 -14.59 -15.49
CA ASP A 125 -6.65 -13.83 -16.72
C ASP A 125 -6.60 -12.32 -16.43
N TYR A 126 -5.55 -11.90 -15.73
CA TYR A 126 -5.41 -10.52 -15.24
C TYR A 126 -4.99 -9.53 -16.34
N LEU A 127 -4.25 -9.98 -17.37
CA LEU A 127 -3.77 -9.14 -18.47
C LEU A 127 -4.86 -8.84 -19.51
N TYR A 128 -5.70 -9.82 -19.84
CA TYR A 128 -6.82 -9.61 -20.76
C TYR A 128 -7.81 -8.57 -20.20
N GLU A 129 -8.02 -8.60 -18.90
CA GLU A 129 -9.01 -7.78 -18.23
C GLU A 129 -8.55 -6.34 -17.98
N TYR A 130 -7.25 -6.15 -17.70
CA TYR A 130 -6.63 -4.83 -17.63
C TYR A 130 -6.66 -4.08 -18.98
N THR A 131 -6.47 -4.80 -20.09
CA THR A 131 -6.35 -4.21 -21.44
C THR A 131 -7.70 -3.88 -22.10
N LYS A 132 -8.81 -4.49 -21.66
CA LYS A 132 -10.14 -4.27 -22.26
C LYS A 132 -11.12 -3.45 -21.44
N GLY A 133 -10.76 -3.05 -20.21
CA GLY A 133 -11.59 -2.17 -19.38
C GLY A 133 -12.96 -2.75 -18.99
N ASN A 134 -13.08 -4.08 -18.97
CA ASN A 134 -14.33 -4.75 -18.66
C ASN A 134 -14.50 -4.88 -17.14
N ILE A 135 -15.41 -4.10 -16.55
CA ILE A 135 -15.60 -3.94 -15.09
C ILE A 135 -16.10 -5.21 -14.36
N ASN A 136 -16.49 -6.27 -15.07
CA ASN A 136 -16.88 -7.54 -14.44
C ASN A 136 -15.68 -8.41 -13.99
N SER A 137 -14.45 -7.94 -14.16
CA SER A 137 -13.20 -8.69 -14.00
C SER A 137 -12.40 -8.41 -12.73
N PHE A 138 -12.98 -7.66 -11.79
CA PHE A 138 -12.36 -7.45 -10.48
C PHE A 138 -11.97 -8.77 -9.79
N SER A 139 -12.65 -9.88 -10.10
CA SER A 139 -12.32 -11.19 -9.56
C SER A 139 -10.95 -11.72 -10.01
N ASP A 140 -10.56 -11.57 -11.29
CA ASP A 140 -9.24 -12.03 -11.76
C ASP A 140 -8.11 -11.16 -11.22
N VAL A 141 -8.33 -9.85 -11.19
CA VAL A 141 -7.38 -8.89 -10.60
C VAL A 141 -7.22 -9.15 -9.09
N GLN A 142 -8.32 -9.39 -8.37
CA GLN A 142 -8.29 -9.70 -6.94
C GLN A 142 -7.63 -11.06 -6.68
N ALA A 143 -7.96 -12.09 -7.45
CA ALA A 143 -7.35 -13.41 -7.34
C ALA A 143 -5.83 -13.35 -7.62
N PHE A 144 -5.40 -12.56 -8.61
CA PHE A 144 -3.98 -12.30 -8.86
C PHE A 144 -3.32 -11.61 -7.66
N ALA A 145 -3.92 -10.53 -7.14
CA ALA A 145 -3.36 -9.79 -6.01
C ALA A 145 -3.20 -10.67 -4.75
N GLU A 146 -4.19 -11.50 -4.45
CA GLU A 146 -4.13 -12.46 -3.34
C GLU A 146 -3.08 -13.54 -3.56
N SER A 147 -2.98 -14.08 -4.78
CA SER A 147 -1.97 -15.08 -5.14
C SER A 147 -0.56 -14.49 -5.10
N PHE A 148 -0.38 -13.24 -5.53
CA PHE A 148 0.89 -12.52 -5.44
C PHE A 148 1.27 -12.25 -3.98
N ALA A 149 0.31 -11.89 -3.13
CA ALA A 149 0.56 -11.74 -1.70
C ALA A 149 0.98 -13.07 -1.05
N GLU A 150 0.37 -14.19 -1.45
CA GLU A 150 0.76 -15.53 -1.01
C GLU A 150 2.18 -15.88 -1.48
N ALA A 151 2.55 -15.56 -2.72
CA ALA A 151 3.92 -15.74 -3.21
C ALA A 151 4.94 -14.96 -2.38
N LYS A 152 4.66 -13.67 -2.07
CA LYS A 152 5.50 -12.85 -1.20
C LYS A 152 5.62 -13.45 0.20
N ARG A 153 4.54 -14.03 0.74
CA ARG A 153 4.54 -14.72 2.03
C ARG A 153 5.49 -15.92 2.01
N MET A 154 5.40 -16.78 0.98
CA MET A 154 6.30 -17.94 0.83
C MET A 154 7.78 -17.52 0.75
N ILE A 155 8.08 -16.43 0.04
CA ILE A 155 9.44 -15.87 -0.04
C ILE A 155 9.89 -15.36 1.33
N ALA A 156 9.03 -14.63 2.05
CA ALA A 156 9.35 -14.13 3.38
C ALA A 156 9.66 -15.26 4.39
N GLU A 157 9.01 -16.42 4.24
CA GLU A 157 9.28 -17.60 5.08
C GLU A 157 10.70 -18.17 4.90
N THR A 158 11.38 -17.85 3.78
CA THR A 158 12.79 -18.21 3.58
C THR A 158 13.76 -17.19 4.19
N GLY A 159 13.27 -16.15 4.86
CA GLY A 159 14.09 -15.07 5.43
C GLY A 159 14.57 -14.03 4.41
N VAL A 160 13.99 -14.03 3.21
CA VAL A 160 14.25 -13.05 2.15
C VAL A 160 13.22 -11.93 2.23
N ASP A 161 13.61 -10.68 1.96
CA ASP A 161 12.65 -9.57 1.88
C ASP A 161 12.01 -9.52 0.49
N PRO A 162 10.73 -9.91 0.32
CA PRO A 162 10.10 -9.96 -0.99
C PRO A 162 9.91 -8.57 -1.62
N ASN A 163 9.94 -7.49 -0.85
CA ASN A 163 9.75 -6.13 -1.38
C ASN A 163 11.03 -5.56 -2.01
N LYS A 164 12.16 -6.27 -1.90
CA LYS A 164 13.44 -5.90 -2.50
C LYS A 164 13.77 -6.68 -3.76
N LEU A 165 12.93 -7.64 -4.15
CA LEU A 165 13.11 -8.44 -5.36
C LEU A 165 12.47 -7.76 -6.58
N TYR A 166 13.03 -8.00 -7.76
CA TYR A 166 12.39 -7.68 -9.03
C TYR A 166 11.71 -8.91 -9.59
N TYR A 167 10.45 -8.75 -10.00
CA TYR A 167 9.64 -9.85 -10.48
C TYR A 167 9.39 -9.71 -11.97
N VAL A 168 9.44 -10.82 -12.69
CA VAL A 168 8.85 -10.96 -14.01
C VAL A 168 7.65 -11.89 -13.89
N PHE A 169 6.51 -11.47 -14.41
CA PHE A 169 5.28 -12.23 -14.39
C PHE A 169 5.09 -13.04 -15.68
N GLY A 170 4.47 -14.21 -15.53
CA GLY A 170 4.02 -15.09 -16.61
C GLY A 170 2.61 -15.60 -16.36
#